data_AF-A0A318XK63-F1
#
_entry.id   AF-A0A318XK63-F1
#
_cell.length_a   1.000
_cell.length_b   1.000
_cell.length_c   1.000
_cell.angle_alpha   90.00
_cell.angle_beta   90.00
_cell.angle_gamma   90.00
#
_symmetry.space_group_name_H-M   'P 1'
#
loop_
_entity.id
_entity.type
_entity.pdbx_description
1 polymer ?
#
loop_
_entity_poly.entity_id
_entity_poly.type
_entity_poly.pdbx_seq_one_letter_code
_entity_poly.pdbx_strand_id
1 'polypeptide(L)'
;MTIIEKVKETFLECEPGTIYLRSEIINMVKVRHGVNEGSVIPSDYCYNLTNKDKLSNESLNDFKIFEWISRGKYIYRGENYFYKGAVIKKPCKIVTKIES
;
A
#
# COMPACT_ATOMS: atom_id res chain seq x y z
N MET A 1 11.00 6.96 15.84
CA MET A 1 10.48 5.92 14.94
C MET A 1 8.99 6.09 14.74
N THR A 2 8.62 6.54 13.55
CA THR A 2 7.25 6.50 13.06
C THR A 2 6.86 5.07 12.63
N ILE A 3 5.57 4.81 12.43
CA ILE A 3 5.11 3.51 11.90
C ILE A 3 5.69 3.28 10.50
N ILE A 4 5.83 4.34 9.71
CA ILE A 4 6.39 4.31 8.35
C ILE A 4 7.81 3.75 8.37
N GLU A 5 8.67 4.25 9.26
CA GLU A 5 10.05 3.77 9.40
C GLU A 5 10.11 2.31 9.83
N LYS A 6 9.27 1.88 10.78
CA LYS A 6 9.22 0.47 11.20
C LYS A 6 8.80 -0.47 10.06
N VAL A 7 7.81 -0.05 9.28
CA VAL A 7 7.38 -0.78 8.08
C VAL A 7 8.55 -0.82 7.10
N LYS A 8 9.19 0.33 6.82
CA LYS A 8 10.36 0.42 5.94
C LYS A 8 11.44 -0.58 6.35
N GLU A 9 11.89 -0.56 7.60
CA GLU A 9 12.93 -1.46 8.10
C GLU A 9 12.53 -2.94 8.00
N THR A 10 11.25 -3.25 8.28
CA THR A 10 10.75 -4.63 8.20
C THR A 10 10.86 -5.17 6.78
N PHE A 11 10.56 -4.34 5.78
CA PHE A 11 10.55 -4.76 4.38
C PHE A 11 11.85 -4.43 3.64
N LEU A 12 12.78 -3.68 4.23
CA LEU A 12 14.07 -3.33 3.62
C LEU A 12 14.88 -4.57 3.21
N GLU A 13 14.76 -5.66 3.99
CA GLU A 13 15.44 -6.94 3.76
C GLU A 13 14.62 -7.92 2.91
N CYS A 14 13.40 -7.56 2.49
CA CYS A 14 12.53 -8.42 1.69
C CYS A 14 12.82 -8.28 0.19
N GLU A 15 12.57 -9.35 -0.57
CA GLU A 15 12.76 -9.32 -2.02
C GLU A 15 11.60 -8.62 -2.74
N PRO A 16 11.89 -7.60 -3.59
CA PRO A 16 10.87 -6.96 -4.41
C PRO A 16 10.31 -7.94 -5.45
N GLY A 17 8.99 -7.95 -5.60
CA GLY A 17 8.24 -8.90 -6.42
C GLY A 17 7.44 -9.91 -5.59
N THR A 18 7.70 -10.03 -4.29
CA THR A 18 7.01 -10.96 -3.41
C THR A 18 5.58 -10.51 -3.12
N ILE A 19 4.64 -11.45 -3.18
CA ILE A 19 3.23 -11.21 -2.83
C ILE A 19 3.05 -11.46 -1.34
N TYR A 20 2.56 -10.45 -0.63
CA TYR A 20 2.17 -10.52 0.76
C TYR A 20 0.67 -10.31 0.94
N LEU A 21 0.11 -10.97 1.93
CA LEU A 21 -1.26 -10.71 2.38
C LEU A 21 -1.28 -9.53 3.35
N ARG A 22 -2.43 -8.87 3.48
CA ARG A 22 -2.64 -7.81 4.49
C ARG A 22 -2.22 -8.31 5.89
N SER A 23 -2.69 -9.49 6.25
CA SER A 23 -2.42 -10.11 7.55
C SER A 23 -0.94 -10.41 7.72
N GLU A 24 -0.26 -10.89 6.67
CA GLU A 24 1.18 -11.16 6.68
C GLU A 24 1.98 -9.88 6.93
N ILE A 25 1.63 -8.80 6.22
CA ILE A 25 2.31 -7.51 6.39
C ILE A 25 2.19 -7.02 7.83
N ILE A 26 0.97 -7.06 8.37
CA ILE A 26 0.69 -6.65 9.75
C ILE A 26 1.46 -7.54 10.73
N ASN A 27 1.45 -8.86 10.51
CA ASN A 27 2.12 -9.82 11.37
C ASN A 27 3.64 -9.63 11.36
N MET A 28 4.25 -9.41 10.19
CA MET A 28 5.70 -9.14 10.05
C MET A 28 6.13 -7.93 10.87
N VAL A 29 5.43 -6.81 10.75
CA VAL A 29 5.77 -5.57 11.47
C VAL A 29 5.48 -5.72 12.97
N LYS A 30 4.40 -6.43 13.33
CA LYS A 30 4.07 -6.77 14.72
C LYS A 30 5.15 -7.65 15.36
N VAL A 31 5.59 -8.71 14.70
CA VAL A 31 6.63 -9.62 15.20
C VAL A 31 7.96 -8.89 15.34
N ARG A 32 8.31 -8.01 14.39
CA ARG A 32 9.59 -7.31 14.39
C ARG A 32 9.66 -6.14 15.39
N HIS A 33 8.59 -5.35 15.51
CA HIS A 33 8.59 -4.10 16.28
C HIS A 33 7.52 -4.01 17.38
N GLY A 34 6.69 -5.03 17.57
CA GLY A 34 5.64 -5.06 18.60
C GLY A 34 4.52 -4.03 18.38
N VAL A 35 4.21 -3.66 17.13
CA VAL A 35 3.19 -2.63 16.84
C VAL A 35 1.76 -3.18 16.85
N ASN A 36 0.80 -2.30 17.15
CA ASN A 36 -0.61 -2.62 17.04
C ASN A 36 -1.04 -2.83 15.59
N GLU A 37 -1.87 -3.85 15.38
CA GLU A 37 -2.36 -4.26 14.05
C GLU A 37 -3.20 -3.18 13.36
N GLY A 38 -3.86 -2.33 14.15
CA GLY A 38 -4.62 -1.18 13.66
C GLY A 38 -3.76 0.01 13.22
N SER A 39 -2.49 0.06 13.64
CA SER A 39 -1.57 1.14 13.28
C SER A 39 -0.93 0.94 11.91
N VAL A 40 -0.87 -0.30 11.42
CA VAL A 40 -0.29 -0.64 10.11
C VAL A 40 -1.41 -0.75 9.09
N ILE A 41 -1.45 0.19 8.14
CA ILE A 41 -2.44 0.21 7.06
C ILE A 41 -1.70 -0.03 5.75
N PRO A 42 -1.62 -1.28 5.24
CA PRO A 42 -0.86 -1.58 4.01
C PRO A 42 -1.37 -0.83 2.79
N SER A 43 -2.68 -0.55 2.78
CA SER A 43 -3.32 0.24 1.73
C SER A 43 -2.76 1.66 1.67
N ASP A 44 -2.26 2.23 2.77
CA ASP A 44 -1.68 3.58 2.82
C ASP A 44 -0.40 3.68 1.98
N TYR A 45 0.46 2.66 2.05
CA TYR A 45 1.77 2.60 1.40
C TYR A 45 1.76 2.01 -0.02
N CYS A 46 0.61 2.03 -0.69
CA CYS A 46 0.42 1.46 -2.02
C CYS A 46 0.59 2.48 -3.15
N TYR A 47 1.39 2.15 -4.16
CA TYR A 47 1.53 2.93 -5.40
C TYR A 47 0.21 3.08 -6.17
N ASN A 48 -0.60 2.02 -6.17
CA ASN A 48 -1.76 1.88 -7.05
C ASN A 48 -3.10 2.32 -6.42
N LEU A 49 -3.12 2.68 -5.14
CA LEU A 49 -4.33 3.04 -4.39
C LEU A 49 -4.33 4.53 -4.02
N THR A 50 -4.83 5.34 -4.95
CA THR A 50 -5.03 6.78 -4.75
C THR A 50 -6.51 7.05 -4.44
N ASN A 51 -6.84 7.28 -3.16
CA ASN A 51 -8.14 7.84 -2.77
C ASN A 51 -8.04 9.38 -2.80
N LYS A 52 -9.14 10.09 -3.09
CA LYS A 52 -9.17 11.57 -3.08
C LYS A 52 -8.70 12.15 -1.74
N ASP A 53 -9.02 11.49 -0.61
CA ASP A 53 -8.58 11.90 0.74
C ASP A 53 -7.08 11.71 1.02
N LYS A 54 -6.37 10.89 0.23
CA LYS A 54 -4.93 10.69 0.38
C LYS A 54 -4.09 11.80 -0.27
N LEU A 55 -4.66 12.55 -1.20
CA LEU A 55 -3.96 13.65 -1.88
C LEU A 55 -3.57 14.78 -0.92
N SER A 56 -4.18 14.86 0.26
CA SER A 56 -3.90 15.88 1.26
C SER A 56 -2.74 15.54 2.22
N ASN A 57 -2.21 14.31 2.20
CA ASN A 57 -1.11 13.90 3.08
C ASN A 57 0.17 13.64 2.28
N GLU A 58 1.05 14.65 2.24
CA GLU A 58 2.29 14.65 1.46
C GLU A 58 3.25 13.51 1.88
N SER A 59 3.40 13.26 3.19
CA SER A 59 4.26 12.18 3.72
C SER A 59 3.80 10.76 3.33
N LEU A 60 2.50 10.55 3.11
CA LEU A 60 1.94 9.28 2.61
C LEU A 60 2.06 9.16 1.09
N ASN A 61 2.17 10.28 0.40
CA ASN A 61 2.34 10.31 -1.05
C ASN A 61 3.79 10.03 -1.45
N ASP A 62 4.74 10.44 -0.61
CA ASP A 62 6.18 10.23 -0.75
C ASP A 62 6.58 8.77 -0.44
N PHE A 63 6.01 8.17 0.61
CA PHE A 63 6.35 6.81 1.02
C PHE A 63 5.41 5.74 0.44
N LYS A 64 5.84 5.11 -0.65
CA LYS A 64 5.15 3.99 -1.31
C LYS A 64 6.12 2.85 -1.53
N ILE A 65 5.73 1.65 -1.11
CA ILE A 65 6.57 0.44 -1.23
C ILE A 65 5.78 -0.79 -1.71
N PHE A 66 4.44 -0.72 -1.68
CA PHE A 66 3.57 -1.83 -2.09
C PHE A 66 2.78 -1.51 -3.35
N GLU A 67 2.38 -2.55 -4.07
CA GLU A 67 1.43 -2.50 -5.17
C GLU A 67 0.19 -3.31 -4.78
N TRP A 68 -0.98 -2.70 -4.86
CA TRP A 68 -2.22 -3.42 -4.61
C TRP A 68 -2.62 -4.23 -5.84
N ILE A 69 -2.74 -5.54 -5.67
CA ILE A 69 -3.14 -6.48 -6.72
C ILE A 69 -4.62 -6.81 -6.62
N SER A 70 -5.06 -7.21 -5.42
CA SER A 70 -6.44 -7.63 -5.19
C SER A 70 -6.77 -7.55 -3.70
N ARG A 71 -8.03 -7.83 -3.35
CA ARG A 71 -8.52 -7.69 -1.96
C ARG A 71 -7.64 -8.50 -1.00
N GLY A 72 -6.90 -7.80 -0.14
CA GLY A 72 -6.00 -8.39 0.85
C GLY A 72 -4.66 -8.89 0.31
N LYS A 73 -4.33 -8.70 -0.98
CA LYS A 73 -3.06 -9.11 -1.61
C LYS A 73 -2.29 -7.89 -2.13
N TYR A 74 -1.02 -7.83 -1.77
CA TYR A 74 -0.11 -6.73 -2.05
C TYR A 74 1.21 -7.29 -2.58
N ILE A 75 1.81 -6.67 -3.58
CA ILE A 75 3.17 -6.98 -4.02
C ILE A 75 4.12 -5.97 -3.40
N TYR A 76 5.19 -6.44 -2.77
CA TYR A 76 6.27 -5.56 -2.36
C TYR A 76 7.09 -5.16 -3.59
N ARG A 77 7.27 -3.86 -3.84
CA ARG A 77 8.07 -3.34 -4.97
C ARG A 77 9.37 -2.70 -4.52
N GLY A 78 9.51 -2.41 -3.22
CA GLY A 78 10.63 -1.64 -2.68
C GLY A 78 10.38 -0.14 -2.71
N GLU A 79 11.20 0.58 -1.95
CA GLU A 79 11.23 2.04 -1.97
C GLU A 79 12.03 2.49 -3.20
N ASN A 80 11.55 3.49 -3.93
CA ASN A 80 12.17 3.98 -5.18
C ASN A 80 11.98 3.07 -6.41
N TYR A 81 10.97 2.19 -6.41
CA TYR A 81 10.56 1.56 -7.67
C TYR A 81 9.91 2.62 -8.56
N PHE A 82 10.50 2.88 -9.72
CA PHE A 82 9.96 3.79 -10.73
C PHE A 82 8.69 3.16 -11.32
N TYR A 83 7.56 3.36 -10.65
CA TYR A 83 6.28 2.78 -11.02
C TYR A 83 5.80 3.38 -12.35
N LYS A 84 6.07 2.68 -13.46
CA LYS A 84 5.54 2.98 -14.80
C LYS A 84 4.15 2.34 -15.06
N GLY A 85 3.54 1.76 -14.03
CA GLY A 85 2.25 1.06 -14.13
C GLY A 85 1.04 2.00 -14.16
N ALA A 86 -0.10 1.48 -14.61
CA ALA A 86 -1.36 2.21 -14.62
C ALA A 86 -1.91 2.36 -13.20
N VAL A 87 -2.03 3.60 -12.71
CA VAL A 87 -2.64 3.90 -11.41
C VAL A 87 -4.15 3.62 -11.46
N ILE A 88 -4.59 2.61 -10.72
CA ILE A 88 -6.00 2.25 -10.55
C ILE A 88 -6.64 3.28 -9.61
N LYS A 89 -7.11 4.36 -10.23
CA LYS A 89 -8.06 5.26 -9.59
C LYS A 89 -9.36 4.49 -9.43
N LYS A 90 -9.86 4.32 -8.20
CA LYS A 90 -11.20 3.75 -7.98
C LYS A 90 -12.18 4.46 -8.93
N PRO A 91 -12.87 3.75 -9.84
CA PRO A 91 -13.90 4.39 -10.62
C PRO A 91 -15.00 4.81 -9.64
N CYS A 92 -15.17 6.12 -9.48
CA CYS A 92 -16.45 6.65 -9.04
C CYS A 92 -17.49 6.06 -9.99
N LYS A 93 -18.53 5.42 -9.44
CA LYS A 93 -19.55 4.67 -10.19
C LYS A 93 -19.87 5.37 -11.53
N ILE A 94 -19.51 4.75 -12.65
CA ILE A 94 -20.08 5.14 -13.93
C ILE A 94 -21.48 4.57 -13.89
N VAL A 95 -22.46 5.42 -13.55
CA VAL A 95 -23.87 5.09 -13.74
C VAL A 95 -24.07 5.11 -15.25
N THR A 96 -23.91 3.96 -15.90
CA THR A 96 -24.22 3.84 -17.33
C THR A 96 -25.73 3.97 -17.47
N LYS A 97 -26.19 5.18 -17.82
CA LYS A 97 -27.55 5.43 -18.28
C LYS A 97 -27.65 4.72 -19.64
N ILE A 98 -28.33 3.58 -19.65
CA ILE A 98 -28.68 2.86 -20.87
C ILE A 98 -29.91 3.59 -21.41
N GLU A 99 -29.72 4.54 -22.34
CA GLU A 99 -30.83 5.13 -23.07
C GLU A 99 -31.31 4.12 -24.11
N SER A 100 -32.62 3.83 -24.05
CA SER A 100 -33.35 2.89 -24.91
C SER A 100 -33.84 3.57 -26.17
#